data_AF-A0A2H5FP08-F1
#
_entry.id   AF-A0A2H5FP08-F1
#
_cell.length_a   1.000
_cell.length_b   1.000
_cell.length_c   1.000
_cell.angle_alpha   90.00
_cell.angle_beta   90.00
_cell.angle_gamma   90.00
#
_symmetry.space_group_name_H-M   'P 1'
#
loop_
_entity.id
_entity.type
_entity.pdbx_description
1 polymer ?
#
loop_
_entity_poly.entity_id
_entity_poly.type
_entity_poly.pdbx_seq_one_letter_code
_entity_poly.pdbx_strand_id
1 'polypeptide(L)'
;MLNPELEKARNEITTSFNSDPKIGIQLIKNICSTHCLDSAEQIASFFHRQRHKLDLNAVSDYLSKSDEENKKILKIFTSQINFRGQSFTEGFRVFLNSVKLPSEAQKIDRLVQSFGETYHQQNYKNHIANKDAAYILAYQVLILNTSLHNPKLRPKDRLTLNALKICLQGLNNGKNFEDAFLKKIYAEIKCKPFEFNLVKTTPGYLLTSSTLDNDCMFKKLDLLLQSPTSKIQKIFPELADNINITLVKPKAWLKVFAGYEGTIKFATETGKELANIQIYKPSLISKWLFGEQTKVIIQPIYQDENPKEAIDLAAKIAVHFESPVNNFKATYDYELNELINAYDQQHQELTRKSFMPQFEKLRFFQRSSKKNTQEELMQSNELKNHN
;
A
#
# COMPACT_ATOMS: atom_id res chain seq x y z
N MET A 1 6.07 8.85 -26.72
CA MET A 1 5.49 7.94 -27.76
C MET A 1 6.03 6.54 -27.49
N LEU A 2 5.22 5.49 -27.70
CA LEU A 2 5.72 4.12 -27.55
C LEU A 2 6.71 3.82 -28.67
N ASN A 3 7.85 3.23 -28.34
CA ASN A 3 8.86 2.87 -29.31
C ASN A 3 8.35 1.75 -30.25
N PRO A 4 8.74 1.75 -31.55
CA PRO A 4 8.32 0.74 -32.51
C PRO A 4 8.60 -0.72 -32.08
N GLU A 5 9.71 -0.98 -31.38
CA GLU A 5 10.04 -2.33 -30.91
C GLU A 5 9.08 -2.81 -29.82
N LEU A 6 8.63 -1.91 -28.94
CA LEU A 6 7.57 -2.22 -27.98
C LEU A 6 6.21 -2.41 -28.67
N GLU A 7 5.91 -1.70 -29.76
CA GLU A 7 4.68 -1.92 -30.53
C GLU A 7 4.69 -3.30 -31.23
N LYS A 8 5.85 -3.76 -31.73
CA LYS A 8 6.01 -5.12 -32.29
C LYS A 8 5.76 -6.20 -31.23
N ALA A 9 6.33 -6.04 -30.04
CA ALA A 9 6.19 -6.98 -28.92
C ALA A 9 4.90 -6.79 -28.10
N ARG A 10 4.01 -5.88 -28.51
CA ARG A 10 2.85 -5.44 -27.69
C ARG A 10 1.97 -6.59 -27.21
N ASN A 11 1.63 -7.54 -28.08
CA ASN A 11 0.71 -8.62 -27.73
C ASN A 11 1.35 -9.60 -26.74
N GLU A 12 2.65 -9.88 -26.92
CA GLU A 12 3.43 -10.70 -26.00
C GLU A 12 3.52 -10.02 -24.63
N ILE A 13 3.94 -8.76 -24.57
CA ILE A 13 4.00 -7.98 -23.32
C ILE A 13 2.64 -7.96 -22.62
N THR A 14 1.55 -7.73 -23.36
CA THR A 14 0.19 -7.70 -22.79
C THR A 14 -0.21 -9.05 -22.18
N THR A 15 0.03 -10.13 -22.91
CA THR A 15 -0.31 -11.49 -22.47
C THR A 15 0.51 -11.88 -21.25
N SER A 16 1.82 -11.64 -21.31
CA SER A 16 2.74 -11.87 -20.20
C SER A 16 2.37 -11.06 -18.98
N PHE A 17 2.11 -9.76 -19.12
CA PHE A 17 1.73 -8.89 -17.99
C PHE A 17 0.42 -9.32 -17.32
N ASN A 18 -0.58 -9.73 -18.10
CA ASN A 18 -1.87 -10.17 -17.56
C ASN A 18 -1.77 -11.53 -16.86
N SER A 19 -0.81 -12.37 -17.25
CA SER A 19 -0.51 -13.62 -16.56
C SER A 19 0.33 -13.38 -15.31
N ASP A 20 1.43 -12.64 -15.47
CA ASP A 20 2.36 -12.24 -14.42
C ASP A 20 2.91 -10.83 -14.74
N PRO A 21 2.52 -9.81 -13.95
CA PRO A 21 2.98 -8.43 -14.13
C PRO A 21 4.50 -8.29 -14.15
N LYS A 22 5.23 -9.10 -13.37
CA LYS A 22 6.70 -9.05 -13.28
C LYS A 22 7.35 -9.43 -14.61
N ILE A 23 6.84 -10.48 -15.26
CA ILE A 23 7.31 -10.91 -16.59
C ILE A 23 7.05 -9.82 -17.63
N GLY A 24 5.84 -9.27 -17.66
CA GLY A 24 5.49 -8.20 -18.61
C GLY A 24 6.37 -6.95 -18.45
N ILE A 25 6.64 -6.54 -17.21
CA ILE A 25 7.56 -5.42 -16.91
C ILE A 25 8.99 -5.76 -17.33
N GLN A 26 9.47 -6.97 -17.05
CA GLN A 26 10.83 -7.37 -17.42
C GLN A 26 11.03 -7.40 -18.94
N LEU A 27 10.03 -7.83 -19.71
CA LEU A 27 10.07 -7.76 -21.18
C LEU A 27 10.24 -6.32 -21.68
N ILE A 28 9.46 -5.38 -21.12
CA ILE A 28 9.62 -3.95 -21.44
C ILE A 28 11.04 -3.48 -21.09
N LYS A 29 11.52 -3.79 -19.87
CA LYS A 29 12.87 -3.38 -19.42
C LYS A 29 13.98 -3.95 -20.31
N ASN A 30 13.86 -5.20 -20.73
CA ASN A 30 14.82 -5.86 -21.63
C ASN A 30 14.87 -5.15 -22.98
N ILE A 31 13.72 -4.90 -23.62
CA ILE A 31 13.64 -4.15 -24.88
C ILE A 31 14.24 -2.75 -24.71
N CYS A 32 13.91 -2.06 -23.62
CA CYS A 32 14.47 -0.74 -23.33
C CYS A 32 15.99 -0.79 -23.17
N SER A 33 16.53 -1.80 -22.51
CA SER A 33 17.98 -1.98 -22.35
C SER A 33 18.67 -2.23 -23.69
N THR A 34 18.12 -3.10 -24.54
CA THR A 34 18.67 -3.41 -25.88
C THR A 34 18.66 -2.18 -26.80
N HIS A 35 17.64 -1.32 -26.69
CA HIS A 35 17.46 -0.18 -27.57
C HIS A 35 17.77 1.18 -26.93
N CYS A 36 18.44 1.20 -25.76
CA CYS A 36 18.83 2.41 -25.03
C CYS A 36 17.67 3.39 -24.76
N LEU A 37 16.52 2.86 -24.32
CA LEU A 37 15.31 3.65 -24.01
C LEU A 37 15.14 3.86 -22.50
N ASP A 38 14.51 4.97 -22.10
CA ASP A 38 14.07 5.15 -20.70
C ASP A 38 12.92 4.19 -20.40
N SER A 39 13.20 3.18 -19.56
CA SER A 39 12.21 2.17 -19.16
C SER A 39 10.99 2.78 -18.49
N ALA A 40 11.16 3.82 -17.67
CA ALA A 40 10.05 4.42 -16.95
C ALA A 40 9.06 5.10 -17.90
N GLU A 41 9.59 5.81 -18.91
CA GLU A 41 8.78 6.45 -19.95
C GLU A 41 8.02 5.42 -20.81
N GLN A 42 8.68 4.32 -21.16
CA GLN A 42 8.08 3.26 -21.97
C GLN A 42 7.02 2.47 -21.19
N ILE A 43 7.26 2.12 -19.92
CA ILE A 43 6.27 1.44 -19.07
C ILE A 43 5.03 2.32 -18.91
N ALA A 44 5.20 3.59 -18.56
CA ALA A 44 4.08 4.54 -18.42
C ALA A 44 3.29 4.69 -19.73
N SER A 45 3.99 4.87 -20.85
CA SER A 45 3.38 4.95 -22.19
C SER A 45 2.62 3.68 -22.57
N PHE A 46 3.16 2.51 -22.23
CA PHE A 46 2.55 1.22 -22.49
C PHE A 46 1.26 1.07 -21.69
N PHE A 47 1.29 1.34 -20.39
CA PHE A 47 0.10 1.32 -19.53
C PHE A 47 -0.99 2.27 -19.99
N HIS A 48 -0.63 3.50 -20.41
CA HIS A 48 -1.61 4.46 -20.91
C HIS A 48 -2.27 3.98 -22.20
N ARG A 49 -1.49 3.47 -23.17
CA ARG A 49 -1.98 3.03 -24.48
C ARG A 49 -2.74 1.71 -24.45
N GLN A 50 -2.28 0.74 -23.66
CA GLN A 50 -2.86 -0.60 -23.58
C GLN A 50 -3.88 -0.75 -22.43
N ARG A 51 -4.33 0.36 -21.83
CA ARG A 51 -5.21 0.39 -20.65
C ARG A 51 -6.46 -0.47 -20.74
N HIS A 52 -7.03 -0.66 -21.94
CA HIS A 52 -8.22 -1.50 -22.15
C HIS A 52 -7.91 -3.00 -22.30
N LYS A 53 -6.64 -3.37 -22.48
CA LYS A 53 -6.18 -4.76 -22.66
C LYS A 53 -5.41 -5.30 -21.47
N LEU A 54 -4.97 -4.43 -20.56
CA LEU A 54 -4.22 -4.83 -19.37
C LEU A 54 -5.13 -5.07 -18.17
N ASP A 55 -4.71 -5.96 -17.27
CA ASP A 55 -5.32 -6.05 -15.94
C ASP A 55 -5.05 -4.75 -15.17
N LEU A 56 -6.09 -3.92 -15.14
CA LEU A 56 -6.08 -2.63 -14.46
C LEU A 56 -5.84 -2.75 -12.95
N ASN A 57 -6.09 -3.91 -12.33
CA ASN A 57 -5.71 -4.12 -10.92
C ASN A 57 -4.18 -4.15 -10.79
N ALA A 58 -3.50 -4.97 -11.59
CA ALA A 58 -2.05 -5.09 -11.59
C ALA A 58 -1.36 -3.78 -12.00
N VAL A 59 -1.88 -3.07 -13.02
CA VAL A 59 -1.36 -1.74 -13.40
C VAL A 59 -1.43 -0.77 -12.22
N SER A 60 -2.57 -0.71 -11.54
CA SER A 60 -2.77 0.24 -10.44
C SER A 60 -1.95 -0.12 -9.20
N ASP A 61 -1.80 -1.42 -8.92
CA ASP A 61 -0.92 -1.91 -7.86
C ASP A 61 0.54 -1.53 -8.14
N TYR A 62 1.04 -1.81 -9.35
CA TYR A 62 2.39 -1.47 -9.76
C TYR A 62 2.65 0.04 -9.73
N LEU A 63 1.76 0.86 -10.31
CA LEU A 63 1.90 2.31 -10.31
C LEU A 63 1.96 2.91 -8.89
N SER A 64 1.29 2.28 -7.93
CA SER A 64 1.16 2.81 -6.58
C SER A 64 2.14 2.21 -5.56
N LYS A 65 3.12 1.38 -5.98
CA LYS A 65 4.21 0.90 -5.11
C LYS A 65 5.05 2.06 -4.54
N SER A 66 5.79 1.78 -3.46
CA SER A 66 6.62 2.77 -2.75
C SER A 66 7.98 3.01 -3.40
N ASP A 67 8.42 2.16 -4.32
CA ASP A 67 9.73 2.23 -4.93
C ASP A 67 9.87 3.51 -5.78
N GLU A 68 11.07 4.09 -5.82
CA GLU A 68 11.32 5.33 -6.56
C GLU A 68 11.07 5.19 -8.06
N GLU A 69 11.35 4.01 -8.64
CA GLU A 69 11.01 3.71 -10.04
C GLU A 69 9.49 3.78 -10.26
N ASN A 70 8.69 3.15 -9.41
CA ASN A 70 7.24 3.16 -9.52
C ASN A 70 6.65 4.56 -9.35
N LYS A 71 7.18 5.37 -8.42
CA LYS A 71 6.80 6.79 -8.28
C LYS A 71 7.11 7.60 -9.54
N LYS A 72 8.30 7.39 -10.14
CA LYS A 72 8.68 8.03 -11.42
C LYS A 72 7.70 7.62 -12.54
N ILE A 73 7.41 6.33 -12.67
CA ILE A 73 6.48 5.79 -13.67
C ILE A 73 5.07 6.37 -13.48
N LEU A 74 4.56 6.42 -12.25
CA LEU A 74 3.26 7.02 -11.94
C LEU A 74 3.20 8.50 -12.33
N LYS A 75 4.24 9.28 -12.01
CA LYS A 75 4.30 10.68 -12.42
C LYS A 75 4.23 10.84 -13.94
N ILE A 76 4.99 10.02 -14.68
CA ILE A 76 4.95 10.02 -16.15
C ILE A 76 3.56 9.61 -16.66
N PHE A 77 3.02 8.50 -16.16
CA PHE A 77 1.71 7.98 -16.55
C PHE A 77 0.61 9.04 -16.37
N THR A 78 0.56 9.70 -15.20
CA THR A 78 -0.44 10.73 -14.93
C THR A 78 -0.23 11.96 -15.82
N SER A 79 1.02 12.33 -16.12
CA SER A 79 1.34 13.45 -17.01
C SER A 79 0.87 13.26 -18.46
N GLN A 80 0.68 12.01 -18.89
CA GLN A 80 0.14 11.67 -20.21
C GLN A 80 -1.39 11.85 -20.29
N ILE A 81 -2.06 12.04 -19.16
CA ILE A 81 -3.50 12.37 -19.12
C ILE A 81 -3.65 13.88 -19.34
N ASN A 82 -4.47 14.26 -20.31
CA ASN A 82 -4.69 15.67 -20.64
C ASN A 82 -5.78 16.30 -19.75
N PHE A 83 -5.39 17.03 -18.72
CA PHE A 83 -6.27 17.80 -17.84
C PHE A 83 -6.46 19.25 -18.26
N ARG A 84 -5.80 19.72 -19.34
CA ARG A 84 -5.86 21.13 -19.75
C ARG A 84 -7.29 21.53 -20.11
N GLY A 85 -7.78 22.60 -19.50
CA GLY A 85 -9.12 23.15 -19.75
C GLY A 85 -10.27 22.36 -19.13
N GLN A 86 -9.99 21.23 -18.46
CA GLN A 86 -11.01 20.51 -17.70
C GLN A 86 -11.25 21.18 -16.34
N SER A 87 -12.45 21.01 -15.77
CA SER A 87 -12.67 21.37 -14.37
C SER A 87 -11.91 20.40 -13.45
N PHE A 88 -11.72 20.79 -12.19
CA PHE A 88 -11.02 19.95 -11.22
C PHE A 88 -11.72 18.61 -11.03
N THR A 89 -13.05 18.61 -10.94
CA THR A 89 -13.82 17.39 -10.71
C THR A 89 -13.82 16.49 -11.95
N GLU A 90 -13.87 17.04 -13.16
CA GLU A 90 -13.82 16.25 -14.39
C GLU A 90 -12.43 15.65 -14.62
N GLY A 91 -11.37 16.44 -14.43
CA GLY A 91 -10.00 15.91 -14.49
C GLY A 91 -9.80 14.78 -13.47
N PHE A 92 -10.37 14.91 -12.26
CA PHE A 92 -10.27 13.86 -11.27
C PHE A 92 -11.09 12.62 -11.63
N ARG A 93 -12.27 12.76 -12.24
CA ARG A 93 -13.04 11.63 -12.80
C ARG A 93 -12.25 10.89 -13.87
N VAL A 94 -11.64 11.62 -14.80
CA VAL A 94 -10.82 11.02 -15.86
C VAL A 94 -9.66 10.23 -15.24
N PHE A 95 -9.01 10.80 -14.22
CA PHE A 95 -7.94 10.12 -13.49
C PHE A 95 -8.42 8.87 -12.75
N LEU A 96 -9.48 8.94 -11.95
CA LEU A 96 -10.07 7.77 -11.26
C LEU A 96 -10.62 6.72 -12.25
N ASN A 97 -11.04 7.18 -13.43
CA ASN A 97 -11.21 6.42 -14.67
C ASN A 97 -10.05 5.46 -14.94
N SER A 98 -8.84 6.02 -14.88
CA SER A 98 -7.58 5.48 -15.41
C SER A 98 -6.84 4.49 -14.55
N VAL A 99 -7.28 4.35 -13.31
CA VAL A 99 -6.71 3.44 -12.34
C VAL A 99 -7.84 2.76 -11.58
N LYS A 100 -7.57 1.59 -11.02
CA LYS A 100 -8.38 1.03 -9.94
C LYS A 100 -7.83 1.54 -8.63
N LEU A 101 -8.72 1.98 -7.75
CA LEU A 101 -8.32 2.48 -6.45
C LEU A 101 -7.88 1.30 -5.57
N PRO A 102 -6.63 1.27 -5.10
CA PRO A 102 -6.14 0.20 -4.23
C PRO A 102 -6.91 0.17 -2.91
N SER A 103 -6.90 -0.98 -2.23
CA SER A 103 -7.44 -1.12 -0.87
C SER A 103 -6.48 -0.60 0.20
N GLU A 104 -5.21 -0.38 -0.14
CA GLU A 104 -4.17 0.09 0.78
C GLU A 104 -4.07 1.62 0.80
N ALA A 105 -4.19 2.23 1.98
CA ALA A 105 -4.28 3.67 2.15
C ALA A 105 -3.06 4.43 1.62
N GLN A 106 -1.85 3.90 1.80
CA GLN A 106 -0.63 4.55 1.31
C GLN A 106 -0.55 4.53 -0.24
N LYS A 107 -1.11 3.50 -0.88
CA LYS A 107 -1.19 3.41 -2.34
C LYS A 107 -2.20 4.43 -2.88
N ILE A 108 -3.36 4.57 -2.24
CA ILE A 108 -4.35 5.62 -2.54
C ILE A 108 -3.73 7.02 -2.44
N ASP A 109 -2.99 7.28 -1.36
CA ASP A 109 -2.31 8.55 -1.12
C ASP A 109 -1.35 8.95 -2.26
N ARG A 110 -0.56 7.99 -2.77
CA ARG A 110 0.35 8.24 -3.91
C ARG A 110 -0.39 8.59 -5.20
N LEU A 111 -1.50 7.90 -5.49
CA LEU A 111 -2.34 8.21 -6.65
C LEU A 111 -2.92 9.63 -6.55
N VAL A 112 -3.43 9.99 -5.38
CA VAL A 112 -4.02 11.33 -5.14
C VAL A 112 -2.96 12.43 -5.22
N GLN A 113 -1.75 12.20 -4.70
CA GLN A 113 -0.62 13.13 -4.85
C GLN A 113 -0.23 13.32 -6.31
N SER A 114 -0.10 12.24 -7.07
CA SER A 114 0.25 12.29 -8.49
C SER A 114 -0.79 13.08 -9.30
N PHE A 115 -2.09 12.82 -9.06
CA PHE A 115 -3.15 13.61 -9.67
C PHE A 115 -3.05 15.10 -9.33
N GLY A 116 -2.93 15.44 -8.04
CA GLY A 116 -2.86 16.83 -7.59
C GLY A 116 -1.68 17.59 -8.21
N GLU A 117 -0.49 16.99 -8.21
CA GLU A 117 0.71 17.57 -8.81
C GLU A 117 0.54 17.79 -10.32
N THR A 118 0.10 16.77 -11.06
CA THR A 118 -0.07 16.88 -12.51
C THR A 118 -1.19 17.83 -12.90
N TYR A 119 -2.32 17.80 -12.21
CA TYR A 119 -3.44 18.71 -12.49
C TYR A 119 -3.01 20.16 -12.32
N HIS A 120 -2.30 20.49 -11.23
CA HIS A 120 -1.74 21.83 -11.00
C HIS A 120 -0.75 22.22 -12.11
N GLN A 121 0.18 21.33 -12.46
CA GLN A 121 1.18 21.59 -13.50
C GLN A 121 0.54 21.91 -14.86
N GLN A 122 -0.52 21.21 -15.23
CA GLN A 122 -1.23 21.43 -16.50
C GLN A 122 -2.20 22.63 -16.46
N ASN A 123 -2.50 23.16 -15.26
CA ASN A 123 -3.48 24.22 -15.03
C ASN A 123 -2.94 25.34 -14.10
N TYR A 124 -1.66 25.71 -14.27
CA TYR A 124 -0.87 26.57 -13.36
C TYR A 124 -1.46 27.97 -13.08
N LYS A 125 -2.36 28.47 -13.94
CA LYS A 125 -2.99 29.80 -13.82
C LYS A 125 -4.41 29.77 -13.21
N ASN A 126 -4.85 28.63 -12.70
CA ASN A 126 -6.20 28.48 -12.16
C ASN A 126 -6.27 28.78 -10.64
N HIS A 127 -7.43 28.53 -10.04
CA HIS A 127 -7.78 28.77 -8.64
C HIS A 127 -6.94 28.04 -7.57
N ILE A 128 -5.88 27.31 -7.96
CA ILE A 128 -5.08 26.45 -7.09
C ILE A 128 -3.63 26.94 -7.12
N ALA A 129 -3.11 27.38 -5.98
CA ALA A 129 -1.84 28.10 -5.90
C ALA A 129 -0.62 27.21 -6.14
N ASN A 130 -0.63 25.96 -5.66
CA ASN A 130 0.50 25.03 -5.77
C ASN A 130 0.04 23.55 -5.73
N LYS A 131 0.99 22.64 -5.94
CA LYS A 131 0.75 21.18 -5.89
C LYS A 131 0.18 20.69 -4.56
N ASP A 132 0.55 21.32 -3.44
CA ASP A 132 0.10 20.91 -2.11
C ASP A 132 -1.38 21.29 -1.90
N ALA A 133 -1.78 22.48 -2.34
CA ALA A 133 -3.18 22.91 -2.38
C ALA A 133 -4.02 22.01 -3.29
N ALA A 134 -3.48 21.57 -4.43
CA ALA A 134 -4.16 20.65 -5.34
C ALA A 134 -4.38 19.27 -4.71
N TYR A 135 -3.34 18.72 -4.05
CA TYR A 135 -3.43 17.47 -3.30
C TYR A 135 -4.44 17.57 -2.14
N ILE A 136 -4.43 18.70 -1.40
CA ILE A 136 -5.40 18.95 -0.33
C ILE A 136 -6.83 18.96 -0.87
N LEU A 137 -7.06 19.70 -1.94
CA LEU A 137 -8.36 19.75 -2.60
C LEU A 137 -8.80 18.36 -3.08
N ALA A 138 -7.87 17.57 -3.64
CA ALA A 138 -8.18 16.24 -4.14
C ALA A 138 -8.71 15.30 -3.03
N TYR A 139 -8.00 15.17 -1.90
CA TYR A 139 -8.49 14.29 -0.83
C TYR A 139 -9.76 14.83 -0.17
N GLN A 140 -9.94 16.16 -0.09
CA GLN A 140 -11.18 16.74 0.45
C GLN A 140 -12.37 16.46 -0.46
N VAL A 141 -12.17 16.49 -1.77
CA VAL A 141 -13.20 16.16 -2.77
C VAL A 141 -13.55 14.66 -2.73
N LEU A 142 -12.59 13.76 -2.43
CA LEU A 142 -12.88 12.35 -2.17
C LEU A 142 -13.78 12.16 -0.94
N ILE A 143 -13.46 12.84 0.17
CA ILE A 143 -14.27 12.81 1.41
C ILE A 143 -15.65 13.43 1.18
N LEU A 144 -15.73 14.53 0.42
CA LEU A 144 -16.99 15.15 0.05
C LEU A 144 -17.86 14.18 -0.74
N ASN A 145 -17.28 13.48 -1.73
CA ASN A 145 -18.01 12.51 -2.54
C ASN A 145 -18.60 11.39 -1.67
N THR A 146 -17.80 10.79 -0.78
CA THR A 146 -18.30 9.76 0.13
C THR A 146 -19.32 10.28 1.11
N SER A 147 -19.18 11.50 1.62
CA SER A 147 -20.17 12.12 2.49
C SER A 147 -21.50 12.37 1.77
N LEU A 148 -21.47 12.90 0.54
CA LEU A 148 -22.70 13.26 -0.19
C LEU A 148 -23.50 12.05 -0.69
N HIS A 149 -22.81 10.95 -1.01
CA HIS A 149 -23.39 9.82 -1.75
C HIS A 149 -23.47 8.51 -0.96
N ASN A 150 -22.88 8.42 0.24
CA ASN A 150 -23.03 7.25 1.09
C ASN A 150 -24.50 7.11 1.55
N PRO A 151 -25.22 6.04 1.13
CA PRO A 151 -26.63 5.85 1.47
C PRO A 151 -26.87 5.61 2.96
N LYS A 152 -25.84 5.18 3.70
CA LYS A 152 -25.90 4.97 5.16
C LYS A 152 -25.74 6.26 5.96
N LEU A 153 -25.32 7.36 5.34
CA LEU A 153 -25.15 8.65 6.03
C LEU A 153 -26.45 9.45 6.00
N ARG A 154 -26.94 9.84 7.19
CA ARG A 154 -28.17 10.64 7.32
C ARG A 154 -27.97 11.99 6.61
N PRO A 155 -29.01 12.56 5.95
CA PRO A 155 -28.88 13.82 5.22
C PRO A 155 -28.25 14.98 6.03
N LYS A 156 -28.57 15.07 7.33
CA LYS A 156 -28.04 16.10 8.23
C LYS A 156 -26.54 15.96 8.57
N ASP A 157 -25.99 14.76 8.41
CA ASP A 157 -24.57 14.48 8.69
C ASP A 157 -23.70 14.63 7.42
N ARG A 158 -24.32 14.91 6.26
CA ARG A 158 -23.59 15.10 5.00
C ARG A 158 -22.84 16.45 5.02
N LEU A 159 -21.65 16.45 4.46
CA LEU A 159 -20.80 17.63 4.39
C LEU A 159 -21.49 18.74 3.57
N THR A 160 -21.68 19.90 4.19
CA THR A 160 -22.28 21.06 3.54
C THR A 160 -21.21 21.86 2.78
N LEU A 161 -21.62 22.75 1.86
CA LEU A 161 -20.69 23.67 1.20
C LEU A 161 -19.93 24.55 2.20
N ASN A 162 -20.61 25.02 3.25
CA ASN A 162 -19.97 25.84 4.29
C ASN A 162 -18.93 25.03 5.08
N ALA A 163 -19.25 23.78 5.42
CA ALA A 163 -18.29 22.90 6.08
C ALA A 163 -17.07 22.62 5.18
N LEU A 164 -17.28 22.39 3.88
CA LEU A 164 -16.18 22.25 2.92
C LEU A 164 -15.27 23.50 2.88
N LYS A 165 -15.86 24.71 2.86
CA LYS A 165 -15.10 25.96 2.90
C LYS A 165 -14.25 26.11 4.17
N ILE A 166 -14.82 25.74 5.33
CA ILE A 166 -14.10 25.73 6.61
C ILE A 166 -12.94 24.72 6.58
N CYS A 167 -13.17 23.50 6.09
CA CYS A 167 -12.13 22.48 5.97
C CYS A 167 -10.97 22.89 5.04
N LEU A 168 -11.20 23.81 4.11
CA LEU A 168 -10.23 24.29 3.13
C LEU A 168 -9.67 25.70 3.43
N GLN A 169 -10.06 26.29 4.56
CA GLN A 169 -9.67 27.66 4.92
C GLN A 169 -8.14 27.77 5.09
N GLY A 170 -7.52 28.73 4.41
CA GLY A 170 -6.08 28.97 4.44
C GLY A 170 -5.22 27.90 3.75
N LEU A 171 -5.82 26.84 3.19
CA LEU A 171 -5.08 25.71 2.62
C LEU A 171 -4.69 25.89 1.15
N ASN A 172 -4.92 27.07 0.57
CA ASN A 172 -4.47 27.44 -0.78
C ASN A 172 -3.21 28.31 -0.69
N ASN A 173 -2.09 27.73 -0.24
CA ASN A 173 -0.82 28.42 0.00
C ASN A 173 -0.96 29.64 0.95
N GLY A 174 -1.60 29.42 2.10
CA GLY A 174 -1.86 30.47 3.11
C GLY A 174 -3.08 31.34 2.81
N LYS A 175 -3.77 31.12 1.68
CA LYS A 175 -5.00 31.84 1.29
C LYS A 175 -6.19 30.87 1.22
N ASN A 176 -7.39 31.44 1.04
CA ASN A 176 -8.59 30.65 0.76
C ASN A 176 -8.68 30.34 -0.74
N PHE A 177 -9.34 29.23 -1.07
CA PHE A 177 -9.85 29.01 -2.43
C PHE A 177 -11.01 29.98 -2.69
N GLU A 178 -11.21 30.35 -3.96
CA GLU A 178 -12.33 31.22 -4.35
C GLU A 178 -13.69 30.58 -4.06
N ASP A 179 -14.64 31.40 -3.59
CA ASP A 179 -15.97 30.94 -3.19
C ASP A 179 -16.72 30.26 -4.34
N ALA A 180 -16.72 30.92 -5.51
CA ALA A 180 -17.36 30.44 -6.72
C ALA A 180 -16.75 29.11 -7.20
N PHE A 181 -15.44 28.95 -7.06
CA PHE A 181 -14.73 27.72 -7.41
C PHE A 181 -15.16 26.55 -6.51
N LEU A 182 -15.18 26.74 -5.17
CA LEU A 182 -15.63 25.70 -4.24
C LEU A 182 -17.12 25.39 -4.39
N LYS A 183 -17.96 26.39 -4.67
CA LYS A 183 -19.39 26.20 -4.95
C LYS A 183 -19.59 25.35 -6.21
N LYS A 184 -18.80 25.58 -7.27
CA LYS A 184 -18.84 24.78 -8.49
C LYS A 184 -18.44 23.33 -8.23
N ILE A 185 -17.31 23.10 -7.53
CA ILE A 185 -16.87 21.74 -7.14
C ILE A 185 -17.97 21.03 -6.36
N TYR A 186 -18.55 21.68 -5.35
CA TYR A 186 -19.59 21.07 -4.53
C TYR A 186 -20.81 20.68 -5.36
N ALA A 187 -21.27 21.55 -6.27
CA ALA A 187 -22.40 21.27 -7.14
C ALA A 187 -22.10 20.12 -8.12
N GLU A 188 -20.90 20.09 -8.71
CA GLU A 188 -20.48 19.03 -9.64
C GLU A 188 -20.41 17.66 -8.94
N ILE A 189 -19.83 17.58 -7.74
CA ILE A 189 -19.78 16.33 -6.96
C ILE A 189 -21.18 15.93 -6.51
N LYS A 190 -22.00 16.86 -6.02
CA LYS A 190 -23.39 16.56 -5.61
C LYS A 190 -24.24 16.04 -6.76
N CYS A 191 -24.04 16.56 -7.97
CA CYS A 191 -24.77 16.17 -9.17
C CYS A 191 -24.34 14.78 -9.66
N LYS A 192 -23.02 14.52 -9.74
CA LYS A 192 -22.47 13.26 -10.27
C LYS A 192 -21.45 12.66 -9.29
N PRO A 193 -21.69 11.47 -8.71
CA PRO A 193 -20.69 10.82 -7.85
C PRO A 193 -19.47 10.38 -8.66
N PHE A 194 -18.31 10.25 -8.01
CA PHE A 194 -17.18 9.52 -8.58
C PHE A 194 -17.50 8.03 -8.69
N GLU A 195 -16.98 7.41 -9.74
CA GLU A 195 -17.00 5.96 -9.92
C GLU A 195 -15.71 5.39 -9.32
N PHE A 196 -15.84 4.69 -8.19
CA PHE A 196 -14.70 4.05 -7.53
C PHE A 196 -14.59 2.59 -7.97
N ASN A 197 -13.67 2.31 -8.89
CA ASN A 197 -13.31 0.95 -9.27
C ASN A 197 -12.29 0.40 -8.27
N LEU A 198 -12.76 -0.19 -7.18
CA LEU A 198 -11.87 -0.72 -6.13
C LEU A 198 -11.19 -2.02 -6.57
N VAL A 199 -9.92 -2.18 -6.18
CA VAL A 199 -9.23 -3.47 -6.29
C VAL A 199 -9.91 -4.48 -5.35
N LYS A 200 -10.25 -5.67 -5.88
CA LYS A 200 -11.01 -6.69 -5.15
C LYS A 200 -10.16 -7.52 -4.18
N THR A 201 -8.85 -7.55 -4.38
CA THR A 201 -7.91 -8.42 -3.64
C THR A 201 -6.73 -7.60 -3.15
N THR A 202 -6.31 -7.82 -1.91
CA THR A 202 -5.09 -7.20 -1.37
C THR A 202 -3.96 -8.23 -1.37
N PRO A 203 -2.76 -7.93 -1.90
CA PRO A 203 -1.60 -8.82 -1.82
C PRO A 203 -1.19 -9.17 -0.38
N GLY A 204 -0.59 -10.35 -0.19
CA GLY A 204 -0.12 -10.85 1.11
C GLY A 204 -1.17 -11.64 1.89
N TYR A 205 -1.07 -11.58 3.22
CA TYR A 205 -1.98 -12.23 4.16
C TYR A 205 -3.02 -11.21 4.64
N LEU A 206 -4.30 -11.47 4.35
CA LEU A 206 -5.41 -10.64 4.81
C LEU A 206 -6.19 -11.36 5.91
N LEU A 207 -6.25 -10.72 7.08
CA LEU A 207 -7.15 -11.08 8.17
C LEU A 207 -8.29 -10.06 8.22
N THR A 208 -9.52 -10.54 8.21
CA THR A 208 -10.72 -9.72 8.32
C THR A 208 -11.90 -10.54 8.84
N SER A 209 -12.52 -10.05 9.91
CA SER A 209 -13.73 -10.65 10.47
C SER A 209 -14.47 -9.66 11.35
N SER A 210 -15.70 -9.98 11.71
CA SER A 210 -16.47 -9.21 12.71
C SER A 210 -15.94 -9.35 14.14
N THR A 211 -15.05 -10.31 14.39
CA THR A 211 -14.49 -10.60 15.72
C THR A 211 -13.00 -10.25 15.84
N LEU A 212 -12.37 -9.77 14.77
CA LEU A 212 -10.93 -9.45 14.76
C LEU A 212 -10.56 -8.39 15.80
N ASP A 213 -11.47 -7.46 16.11
CA ASP A 213 -11.25 -6.47 17.18
C ASP A 213 -11.10 -7.10 18.58
N ASN A 214 -11.57 -8.34 18.76
CA ASN A 214 -11.45 -9.08 20.02
C ASN A 214 -10.15 -9.87 20.14
N ASP A 215 -9.45 -10.09 19.03
CA ASP A 215 -8.20 -10.85 18.96
C ASP A 215 -7.12 -10.22 19.84
N CYS A 216 -6.48 -11.05 20.67
CA CYS A 216 -5.46 -10.60 21.63
C CYS A 216 -4.27 -9.95 20.92
N MET A 217 -3.86 -10.51 19.79
CA MET A 217 -2.75 -10.01 18.98
C MET A 217 -3.12 -8.68 18.34
N PHE A 218 -4.32 -8.58 17.77
CA PHE A 218 -4.84 -7.33 17.21
C PHE A 218 -4.83 -6.20 18.25
N LYS A 219 -5.38 -6.44 19.45
CA LYS A 219 -5.41 -5.45 20.53
C LYS A 219 -4.01 -4.94 20.88
N LYS A 220 -3.03 -5.83 20.99
CA LYS A 220 -1.63 -5.45 21.28
C LYS A 220 -1.04 -4.55 20.20
N LEU A 221 -1.24 -4.88 18.93
CA LEU A 221 -0.74 -4.08 17.80
C LEU A 221 -1.44 -2.74 17.68
N ASP A 222 -2.75 -2.71 17.93
CA ASP A 222 -3.53 -1.48 17.95
C ASP A 222 -3.10 -0.53 19.08
N LEU A 223 -2.89 -1.06 20.29
CA LEU A 223 -2.30 -0.29 21.39
C LEU A 223 -0.91 0.25 21.04
N LEU A 224 -0.08 -0.55 20.35
CA LEU A 224 1.26 -0.12 19.93
C LEU A 224 1.19 1.09 18.96
N LEU A 225 0.27 1.09 18.00
CA LEU A 225 0.08 2.21 17.08
C LEU A 225 -0.41 3.48 17.78
N GLN A 226 -1.27 3.34 18.80
CA GLN A 226 -1.80 4.46 19.56
C GLN A 226 -0.81 5.01 20.58
N SER A 227 -0.03 4.14 21.23
CA SER A 227 0.88 4.47 22.32
C SER A 227 2.13 3.56 22.26
N PRO A 228 3.23 4.05 21.66
CA PRO A 228 4.44 3.26 21.45
C PRO A 228 5.29 3.17 22.73
N THR A 229 4.73 2.55 23.77
CA THR A 229 5.38 2.38 25.09
C THR A 229 5.87 0.96 25.32
N SER A 230 5.37 -0.01 24.54
CA SER A 230 5.71 -1.42 24.66
C SER A 230 6.79 -1.82 23.66
N LYS A 231 7.84 -2.49 24.14
CA LYS A 231 8.82 -3.15 23.27
C LYS A 231 8.12 -4.23 22.45
N ILE A 232 8.37 -4.29 21.15
CA ILE A 232 7.76 -5.29 20.27
C ILE A 232 8.10 -6.73 20.70
N GLN A 233 9.26 -6.96 21.31
CA GLN A 233 9.64 -8.27 21.84
C GLN A 233 8.64 -8.77 22.90
N LYS A 234 7.84 -7.89 23.53
CA LYS A 234 6.73 -8.30 24.41
C LYS A 234 5.51 -8.81 23.64
N ILE A 235 5.35 -8.36 22.39
CA ILE A 235 4.25 -8.71 21.51
C ILE A 235 4.62 -9.97 20.70
N PHE A 236 5.84 -10.03 20.17
CA PHE A 236 6.41 -11.20 19.50
C PHE A 236 7.75 -11.57 20.17
N PRO A 237 7.74 -12.43 21.21
CA PRO A 237 8.96 -12.82 21.94
C PRO A 237 9.98 -13.58 21.09
N GLU A 238 9.54 -14.17 19.98
CA GLU A 238 10.39 -14.95 19.09
C GLU A 238 10.94 -14.15 17.90
N LEU A 239 10.69 -12.84 17.83
CA LEU A 239 11.38 -12.00 16.85
C LEU A 239 12.87 -11.97 17.19
N ALA A 240 13.71 -12.05 16.17
CA ALA A 240 15.14 -11.90 16.34
C ALA A 240 15.45 -10.48 16.86
N ASP A 241 16.46 -10.36 17.73
CA ASP A 241 16.81 -9.10 18.39
C ASP A 241 17.26 -8.01 17.40
N ASN A 242 17.69 -8.42 16.20
CA ASN A 242 18.12 -7.55 15.10
C ASN A 242 16.96 -6.97 14.26
N ILE A 243 15.70 -7.24 14.62
CA ILE A 243 14.53 -6.69 13.92
C ILE A 243 14.10 -5.37 14.57
N ASN A 244 14.31 -4.28 13.82
CA ASN A 244 13.85 -2.95 14.16
C ASN A 244 12.43 -2.69 13.66
N ILE A 245 11.72 -1.80 14.36
CA ILE A 245 10.36 -1.42 13.98
C ILE A 245 10.19 0.07 13.82
N THR A 246 9.51 0.45 12.74
CA THR A 246 9.07 1.81 12.49
C THR A 246 7.55 1.87 12.42
N LEU A 247 6.95 2.81 13.15
CA LEU A 247 5.51 3.04 13.13
C LEU A 247 5.17 4.21 12.20
N VAL A 248 4.39 3.92 11.15
CA VAL A 248 3.89 4.93 10.21
C VAL A 248 2.49 5.33 10.64
N LYS A 249 2.38 6.54 11.21
CA LYS A 249 1.09 7.12 11.61
C LYS A 249 0.22 7.47 10.40
N PRO A 250 -1.10 7.35 10.52
CA PRO A 250 -2.01 7.66 9.42
C PRO A 250 -2.12 9.18 9.24
N LYS A 251 -2.18 9.62 7.98
CA LYS A 251 -2.71 10.96 7.66
C LYS A 251 -4.18 11.01 8.07
N ALA A 252 -4.63 12.11 8.68
CA ALA A 252 -6.00 12.22 9.20
C ALA A 252 -7.07 11.89 8.14
N TRP A 253 -6.89 12.36 6.90
CA TRP A 253 -7.83 12.10 5.82
C TRP A 253 -7.88 10.62 5.42
N LEU A 254 -6.76 9.87 5.49
CA LEU A 254 -6.73 8.43 5.20
C LEU A 254 -7.44 7.61 6.29
N LYS A 255 -7.32 8.04 7.55
CA LYS A 255 -8.10 7.46 8.65
C LYS A 255 -9.60 7.65 8.42
N VAL A 256 -10.02 8.85 8.02
CA VAL A 256 -11.43 9.13 7.69
C VAL A 256 -11.91 8.35 6.47
N PHE A 257 -11.17 8.43 5.37
CA PHE A 257 -11.57 7.89 4.07
C PHE A 257 -11.50 6.37 3.99
N ALA A 258 -10.40 5.77 4.45
CA ALA A 258 -10.11 4.34 4.31
C ALA A 258 -10.19 3.57 5.65
N GLY A 259 -10.34 4.25 6.79
CA GLY A 259 -10.26 3.59 8.11
C GLY A 259 -8.83 3.21 8.50
N TYR A 260 -7.82 3.77 7.85
CA TYR A 260 -6.42 3.40 8.07
C TYR A 260 -5.90 3.92 9.42
N GLU A 261 -5.42 3.00 10.27
CA GLU A 261 -4.90 3.29 11.61
C GLU A 261 -3.38 3.38 11.66
N GLY A 262 -2.69 2.89 10.64
CA GLY A 262 -1.24 2.96 10.54
C GLY A 262 -0.59 1.70 9.98
N THR A 263 0.73 1.78 9.81
CA THR A 263 1.56 0.64 9.39
C THR A 263 2.67 0.41 10.40
N ILE A 264 2.90 -0.84 10.75
CA ILE A 264 4.04 -1.30 11.52
C ILE A 264 5.00 -1.93 10.53
N LYS A 265 6.18 -1.34 10.35
CA LYS A 265 7.23 -1.85 9.46
C LYS A 265 8.28 -2.58 10.28
N PHE A 266 8.65 -3.77 9.82
CA PHE A 266 9.71 -4.60 10.38
C PHE A 266 10.89 -4.52 9.43
N ALA A 267 12.05 -4.16 9.96
CA ALA A 267 13.26 -3.95 9.18
C ALA A 267 14.47 -4.55 9.88
N THR A 268 15.52 -4.83 9.11
CA THR A 268 16.84 -5.18 9.65
C THR A 268 17.44 -4.01 10.43
N GLU A 269 18.55 -4.26 11.14
CA GLU A 269 19.38 -3.20 11.74
C GLU A 269 19.86 -2.15 10.73
N THR A 270 20.09 -2.57 9.49
CA THR A 270 20.49 -1.69 8.37
C THR A 270 19.34 -0.88 7.79
N GLY A 271 18.11 -1.07 8.29
CA GLY A 271 16.92 -0.34 7.86
C GLY A 271 16.22 -0.90 6.61
N LYS A 272 16.64 -2.08 6.13
CA LYS A 272 15.96 -2.77 5.01
C LYS A 272 14.64 -3.36 5.50
N GLU A 273 13.52 -2.90 4.96
CA GLU A 273 12.18 -3.38 5.32
C GLU A 273 11.98 -4.84 4.84
N LEU A 274 11.58 -5.72 5.76
CA LEU A 274 11.35 -7.15 5.51
C LEU A 274 9.86 -7.49 5.47
N ALA A 275 9.06 -6.85 6.30
CA ALA A 275 7.62 -7.08 6.33
C ALA A 275 6.90 -5.83 6.86
N ASN A 276 5.62 -5.70 6.54
CA ASN A 276 4.77 -4.72 7.19
C ASN A 276 3.40 -5.26 7.54
N ILE A 277 2.80 -4.63 8.55
CA ILE A 277 1.43 -4.86 9.00
C ILE A 277 0.67 -3.55 8.85
N GLN A 278 -0.44 -3.56 8.13
CA GLN A 278 -1.33 -2.41 7.97
C GLN A 278 -2.65 -2.70 8.68
N ILE A 279 -3.11 -1.76 9.51
CA ILE A 279 -4.33 -1.90 10.30
C ILE A 279 -5.40 -0.95 9.79
N TYR A 280 -6.62 -1.49 9.60
CA TYR A 280 -7.78 -0.74 9.16
C TYR A 280 -8.97 -1.00 10.07
N LYS A 281 -9.54 0.07 10.62
CA LYS A 281 -10.77 0.08 11.40
C LYS A 281 -11.85 0.86 10.66
N PRO A 282 -12.96 0.21 10.26
CA PRO A 282 -14.02 0.87 9.52
C PRO A 282 -14.65 2.04 10.27
N SER A 283 -14.60 3.22 9.65
CA SER A 283 -15.26 4.44 10.10
C SER A 283 -16.62 4.59 9.40
N LEU A 284 -17.45 5.53 9.84
CA LEU A 284 -18.74 5.80 9.21
C LEU A 284 -18.62 6.09 7.69
N ILE A 285 -17.52 6.73 7.29
CA ILE A 285 -17.23 7.07 5.89
C ILE A 285 -16.61 5.89 5.16
N SER A 286 -15.62 5.21 5.76
CA SER A 286 -14.89 4.15 5.05
C SER A 286 -15.72 2.88 4.82
N LYS A 287 -16.71 2.61 5.67
CA LYS A 287 -17.62 1.45 5.56
C LYS A 287 -18.29 1.31 4.20
N TRP A 288 -18.60 2.43 3.54
CA TRP A 288 -19.31 2.41 2.25
C TRP A 288 -18.45 1.84 1.12
N LEU A 289 -17.16 2.17 1.09
CA LEU A 289 -16.25 1.73 0.03
C LEU A 289 -15.45 0.51 0.44
N PHE A 290 -14.93 0.48 1.67
CA PHE A 290 -13.95 -0.50 2.10
C PHE A 290 -14.54 -1.64 2.94
N GLY A 291 -15.85 -1.62 3.22
CA GLY A 291 -16.55 -2.66 3.96
C GLY A 291 -16.58 -2.45 5.47
N GLU A 292 -17.34 -3.28 6.17
CA GLU A 292 -17.70 -3.07 7.57
C GLU A 292 -16.80 -3.74 8.60
N GLN A 293 -15.88 -4.59 8.14
CA GLN A 293 -15.01 -5.39 9.01
C GLN A 293 -13.63 -4.77 9.15
N THR A 294 -13.07 -4.88 10.35
CA THR A 294 -11.66 -4.60 10.61
C THR A 294 -10.79 -5.46 9.72
N LYS A 295 -9.67 -4.89 9.27
CA LYS A 295 -8.69 -5.60 8.42
C LYS A 295 -7.29 -5.44 8.97
N VAL A 296 -6.54 -6.52 8.88
CA VAL A 296 -5.09 -6.53 9.01
C VAL A 296 -4.52 -7.10 7.72
N ILE A 297 -3.62 -6.35 7.09
CA ILE A 297 -2.90 -6.77 5.90
C ILE A 297 -1.44 -6.93 6.27
N ILE A 298 -0.88 -8.11 6.03
CA ILE A 298 0.51 -8.43 6.31
C ILE A 298 1.19 -8.77 4.99
N GLN A 299 2.28 -8.07 4.67
CA GLN A 299 2.99 -8.24 3.40
C GLN A 299 4.49 -8.44 3.65
N PRO A 300 5.11 -9.45 3.04
CA PRO A 300 6.57 -9.49 2.93
C PRO A 300 7.04 -8.45 1.93
N ILE A 301 8.18 -7.83 2.23
CA ILE A 301 8.85 -6.85 1.37
C ILE A 301 10.12 -7.51 0.85
N TYR A 302 10.13 -7.73 -0.46
CA TYR A 302 11.20 -8.45 -1.13
C TYR A 302 12.55 -7.74 -0.96
N GLN A 303 13.58 -8.55 -0.71
CA GLN A 303 14.97 -8.14 -0.61
C GLN A 303 15.79 -9.05 -1.53
N ASP A 304 16.61 -8.46 -2.40
CA ASP A 304 17.44 -9.21 -3.35
C ASP A 304 18.41 -10.18 -2.66
N GLU A 305 18.92 -9.81 -1.48
CA GLU A 305 19.92 -10.61 -0.77
C GLU A 305 19.29 -11.81 -0.03
N ASN A 306 18.14 -11.62 0.62
CA ASN A 306 17.50 -12.62 1.49
C ASN A 306 15.98 -12.68 1.28
N PRO A 307 15.48 -13.14 0.13
CA PRO A 307 14.05 -13.15 -0.17
C PRO A 307 13.26 -14.06 0.78
N LYS A 308 13.89 -15.14 1.27
CA LYS A 308 13.25 -16.09 2.20
C LYS A 308 12.99 -15.49 3.59
N GLU A 309 13.89 -14.62 4.05
CA GLU A 309 13.79 -14.00 5.39
C GLU A 309 12.52 -13.14 5.51
N ALA A 310 12.22 -12.35 4.48
CA ALA A 310 11.05 -11.49 4.43
C ALA A 310 9.72 -12.28 4.45
N ILE A 311 9.62 -13.34 3.64
CA ILE A 311 8.40 -14.17 3.57
C ILE A 311 8.19 -14.97 4.86
N ASP A 312 9.25 -15.55 5.43
CA ASP A 312 9.19 -16.29 6.69
C ASP A 312 8.79 -15.38 7.84
N LEU A 313 9.33 -14.15 7.91
CA LEU A 313 8.95 -13.16 8.92
C LEU A 313 7.47 -12.76 8.80
N ALA A 314 6.98 -12.48 7.60
CA ALA A 314 5.59 -12.10 7.38
C ALA A 314 4.62 -13.24 7.74
N ALA A 315 4.94 -14.48 7.35
CA ALA A 315 4.19 -15.67 7.75
C ALA A 315 4.21 -15.88 9.27
N LYS A 316 5.38 -15.73 9.90
CA LYS A 316 5.54 -15.85 11.35
C LYS A 316 4.67 -14.84 12.08
N ILE A 317 4.62 -13.59 11.63
CA ILE A 317 3.73 -12.56 12.17
C ILE A 317 2.26 -12.97 12.03
N ALA A 318 1.87 -13.49 10.86
CA ALA A 318 0.48 -13.85 10.57
C ALA A 318 -0.04 -15.00 11.45
N VAL A 319 0.77 -16.03 11.73
CA VAL A 319 0.34 -17.19 12.55
C VAL A 319 0.18 -16.88 14.05
N HIS A 320 0.61 -15.70 14.52
CA HIS A 320 0.43 -15.28 15.92
C HIS A 320 -0.96 -14.69 16.19
N PHE A 321 -1.75 -14.42 15.16
CA PHE A 321 -3.16 -14.08 15.34
C PHE A 321 -3.95 -15.34 15.68
N GLU A 322 -4.88 -15.24 16.63
CA GLU A 322 -5.84 -16.30 16.91
C GLU A 322 -6.88 -16.39 15.79
N SER A 323 -7.17 -15.25 15.16
CA SER A 323 -8.00 -15.14 13.97
C SER A 323 -7.27 -15.72 12.75
N PRO A 324 -7.94 -16.52 11.91
CA PRO A 324 -7.31 -17.11 10.73
C PRO A 324 -7.05 -16.05 9.64
N VAL A 325 -6.06 -16.33 8.78
CA VAL A 325 -5.91 -15.60 7.52
C VAL A 325 -7.05 -15.99 6.58
N ASN A 326 -7.87 -15.01 6.19
CA ASN A 326 -9.08 -15.24 5.38
C ASN A 326 -8.78 -15.29 3.88
N ASN A 327 -7.70 -14.65 3.45
CA ASN A 327 -7.34 -14.56 2.04
C ASN A 327 -5.81 -14.46 1.89
N PHE A 328 -5.29 -15.27 0.96
CA PHE A 328 -3.91 -15.24 0.50
C PHE A 328 -3.89 -14.74 -0.94
N LYS A 329 -3.03 -13.78 -1.24
CA LYS A 329 -2.85 -13.28 -2.60
C LYS A 329 -1.37 -13.07 -2.87
N ALA A 330 -0.91 -13.54 -4.04
CA ALA A 330 0.44 -13.27 -4.52
C ALA A 330 0.79 -11.78 -4.41
N THR A 331 2.05 -11.49 -4.07
CA THR A 331 2.59 -10.14 -4.18
C THR A 331 3.22 -9.95 -5.56
N TYR A 332 3.82 -8.79 -5.81
CA TYR A 332 4.60 -8.59 -7.03
C TYR A 332 5.83 -9.52 -7.11
N ASP A 333 6.35 -9.94 -5.96
CA ASP A 333 7.63 -10.64 -5.87
C ASP A 333 7.54 -12.09 -5.37
N TYR A 334 6.44 -12.44 -4.69
CA TYR A 334 6.20 -13.78 -4.14
C TYR A 334 4.92 -14.38 -4.72
N GLU A 335 5.02 -15.62 -5.19
CA GLU A 335 3.89 -16.37 -5.69
C GLU A 335 2.91 -16.75 -4.55
N LEU A 336 1.67 -17.06 -4.92
CA LEU A 336 0.64 -17.46 -3.97
C LEU A 336 1.05 -18.70 -3.16
N ASN A 337 1.63 -19.70 -3.83
CA ASN A 337 2.01 -20.96 -3.18
C ASN A 337 3.17 -20.77 -2.20
N GLU A 338 4.10 -19.85 -2.47
CA GLU A 338 5.18 -19.53 -1.54
C GLU A 338 4.63 -18.94 -0.23
N LEU A 339 3.67 -18.02 -0.33
CA LEU A 339 3.01 -17.42 0.84
C LEU A 339 2.26 -18.47 1.67
N ILE A 340 1.50 -19.35 1.00
CA ILE A 340 0.76 -20.42 1.69
C ILE A 340 1.72 -21.38 2.39
N ASN A 341 2.76 -21.84 1.69
CA ASN A 341 3.74 -22.78 2.25
C ASN A 341 4.49 -22.19 3.46
N ALA A 342 4.90 -20.92 3.38
CA ALA A 342 5.56 -20.24 4.50
C ALA A 342 4.61 -20.11 5.71
N TYR A 343 3.35 -19.76 5.49
CA TYR A 343 2.34 -19.69 6.55
C TYR A 343 2.10 -21.05 7.20
N ASP A 344 1.90 -22.11 6.41
CA ASP A 344 1.65 -23.46 6.91
C ASP A 344 2.85 -24.00 7.71
N GLN A 345 4.08 -23.76 7.23
CA GLN A 345 5.29 -24.14 7.94
C GLN A 345 5.37 -23.43 9.31
N GLN A 346 5.17 -22.10 9.34
CA GLN A 346 5.22 -21.34 10.60
C GLN A 346 4.09 -21.76 11.56
N HIS A 347 2.92 -22.11 11.05
CA HIS A 347 1.80 -22.59 11.85
C HIS A 347 2.11 -23.96 12.47
N GLN A 348 2.73 -24.87 11.72
CA GLN A 348 3.19 -26.17 12.23
C GLN A 348 4.29 -26.01 13.31
N GLU A 349 5.25 -25.11 13.08
CA GLU A 349 6.31 -24.81 14.06
C GLU A 349 5.73 -24.24 15.37
N LEU A 350 4.79 -23.30 15.28
CA LEU A 350 4.12 -22.71 16.44
C LEU A 350 3.31 -23.76 17.21
N THR A 351 2.56 -24.60 16.49
CA THR A 351 1.79 -25.72 17.07
C THR A 351 2.73 -26.69 17.80
N ARG A 352 3.84 -27.10 17.16
CA ARG A 352 4.83 -28.00 17.77
C ARG A 352 5.43 -27.44 19.05
N LYS A 353 5.72 -26.14 19.12
CA LYS A 353 6.23 -25.48 20.33
C LYS A 353 5.19 -25.43 21.45
N SER A 354 3.92 -25.23 21.11
CA SER A 354 2.82 -25.24 22.08
C SER A 354 2.61 -26.61 22.73
N PHE A 355 2.75 -27.70 21.95
CA PHE A 355 2.60 -29.08 22.41
C PHE A 355 3.88 -29.73 22.98
N MET A 356 5.02 -29.03 23.01
CA MET A 356 6.26 -29.57 23.59
C MET A 356 6.18 -29.72 25.13
N PRO A 357 6.49 -30.91 25.70
CA PRO A 357 6.62 -31.09 27.16
C PRO A 357 7.62 -30.09 27.77
N GLN A 358 7.37 -29.60 28.99
CA GLN A 358 8.18 -28.57 29.65
C GLN A 358 9.70 -28.89 29.68
N PHE A 359 10.05 -30.17 29.81
CA PHE A 359 11.44 -30.64 29.84
C PHE A 359 12.13 -30.55 28.47
N GLU A 360 11.39 -30.66 27.37
CA GLU A 360 11.92 -30.51 26.00
C GLU A 360 12.05 -29.06 25.59
N LYS A 361 11.17 -28.16 26.07
CA LYS A 361 11.31 -26.71 25.88
C LYS A 361 12.67 -26.22 26.35
N LEU A 362 13.12 -26.66 27.54
CA LEU A 362 14.44 -26.32 28.10
C LEU A 362 15.61 -26.80 27.23
N ARG A 363 15.54 -28.00 26.63
CA ARG A 363 16.59 -28.50 25.72
C ARG A 363 16.60 -27.79 24.37
N PHE A 364 15.44 -27.38 23.87
CA PHE A 364 15.32 -26.64 22.61
C PHE A 364 15.97 -25.26 22.71
N PHE A 365 15.67 -24.50 23.78
CA PHE A 365 16.30 -23.20 24.04
C PHE A 365 17.82 -23.31 24.26
N GLN A 366 18.29 -24.38 24.90
CA GLN A 366 19.74 -24.64 25.07
C GLN A 366 20.43 -25.01 23.74
N ARG A 367 19.73 -25.64 22.78
CA ARG A 367 20.30 -25.96 21.46
C ARG A 367 20.42 -24.72 20.56
N SER A 368 19.46 -23.80 20.59
CA SER A 368 19.54 -22.53 19.85
C SER A 368 20.67 -21.63 20.39
N SER A 369 20.85 -21.58 21.71
CA SER A 369 21.97 -20.85 22.32
C SER A 369 23.34 -21.45 21.95
N LYS A 370 23.47 -22.78 21.93
CA LYS A 370 24.73 -23.47 21.58
C LYS A 370 25.12 -23.34 20.10
N LYS A 371 24.16 -23.21 19.18
CA LYS A 371 24.46 -22.96 17.75
C LYS A 371 25.13 -21.59 17.56
N ASN A 372 24.61 -20.56 18.21
CA ASN A 372 25.22 -19.22 18.17
C ASN A 372 26.63 -19.22 18.79
N THR A 373 26.85 -19.96 19.88
CA THR A 373 28.20 -20.04 20.50
C THR A 373 29.20 -20.83 19.65
N GLN A 374 28.77 -21.86 18.92
CA GLN A 374 29.66 -22.61 18.03
C GLN A 374 30.04 -21.82 16.78
N GLU A 375 29.14 -21.01 16.23
CA GLU A 375 29.45 -20.10 15.11
C GLU A 375 30.40 -18.97 15.54
N GLU A 376 30.22 -18.39 16.73
CA GLU A 376 31.15 -17.40 17.31
C GLU A 376 32.55 -18.00 17.60
N LEU A 377 32.61 -19.24 18.08
CA LEU A 377 33.88 -19.96 18.32
C LEU A 377 34.60 -20.31 17.01
N MET A 378 33.89 -20.62 15.93
CA MET A 378 34.51 -20.87 14.62
C MET A 378 35.05 -19.58 13.99
N GLN A 379 34.31 -18.47 14.04
CA GLN A 379 34.76 -17.17 13.53
C GLN A 379 35.97 -16.63 14.33
N SER A 380 36.01 -16.82 15.65
CA SER A 380 37.14 -16.39 16.48
C SER A 380 38.45 -17.19 16.22
N ASN A 381 38.35 -18.41 15.71
CA ASN A 381 39.50 -19.25 15.35
C ASN A 381 40.03 -18.97 13.94
N GLU A 382 39.20 -18.51 13.01
CA GLU A 382 39.65 -18.07 11.67
C GLU A 382 40.44 -16.75 11.74
N LEU A 383 40.04 -15.81 12.62
CA LEU A 383 40.75 -14.54 12.84
C LEU A 383 42.13 -14.70 13.52
N LYS A 384 42.43 -15.86 14.13
CA LYS A 384 43.73 -16.12 14.76
C LYS A 384 44.75 -16.79 13.83
N ASN A 385 44.35 -17.24 12.63
CA ASN A 385 45.24 -17.91 11.68
C ASN A 385 45.75 -17.00 10.54
N HIS A 386 45.52 -15.69 10.64
CA HIS A 386 45.94 -14.70 9.62
C HIS A 386 46.72 -13.49 10.17
N ASN A 387 47.46 -13.65 11.28
CA ASN A 387 48.47 -12.69 11.72
C ASN A 387 49.83 -13.35 11.90
#